data_AF-A0A3D3DN77-F1
#
_entry.id   AF-A0A3D3DN77-F1
#
_cell.length_a   1.000
_cell.length_b   1.000
_cell.length_c   1.000
_cell.angle_alpha   90.00
_cell.angle_beta   90.00
_cell.angle_gamma   90.00
#
_symmetry.space_group_name_H-M   'P 1'
#
loop_
_entity.id
_entity.type
_entity.pdbx_description
1 polymer ?
#
loop_
_entity_poly.entity_id
_entity_poly.type
_entity_poly.pdbx_seq_one_letter_code
_entity_poly.pdbx_strand_id
1 'polypeptide(L)'
;MAIKIAKPISDFEVVSPDTPEPAAEQPQTANLVAEADGLPTNVVQMHEKVERPEMLVGSTYKIKTPLSDHALYVTINDIVLNPQTPYEKRRPFEIFINSKNMDHFQWIVALTRIISAVFRKGGDVTFLVEELRSVFDPQGGYFKRGGKYTPSLV
;
A
#
# COMPACT_ATOMS: atom_id res chain seq x y z
N MET A 1 -23.28 6.01 17.10
CA MET A 1 -24.07 4.94 17.77
C MET A 1 -23.71 4.96 19.24
N ALA A 2 -24.70 4.97 20.14
CA ALA A 2 -24.47 5.02 21.58
C ALA A 2 -24.22 3.62 22.13
N ILE A 3 -23.08 3.41 22.80
CA ILE A 3 -22.74 2.14 23.44
C ILE A 3 -23.43 2.11 24.81
N LYS A 4 -24.42 1.21 24.97
CA LYS A 4 -25.08 0.98 26.26
C LYS A 4 -24.25 0.00 27.07
N ILE A 5 -23.73 0.45 28.20
CA ILE A 5 -23.02 -0.39 29.16
C ILE A 5 -24.08 -1.05 30.06
N ALA A 6 -24.21 -2.38 29.95
CA ALA A 6 -25.22 -3.15 30.69
C ALA A 6 -24.72 -3.67 32.06
N LYS A 7 -23.41 -3.59 32.33
CA LYS A 7 -22.79 -4.09 33.57
C LYS A 7 -22.24 -2.93 34.39
N PRO A 8 -22.42 -2.93 35.72
CA PRO A 8 -21.84 -1.90 36.57
C PRO A 8 -20.31 -1.98 36.51
N ILE A 9 -19.65 -0.84 36.30
CA ILE A 9 -18.19 -0.73 36.36
C ILE A 9 -17.82 -0.76 37.85
N SER A 10 -17.32 -1.90 38.32
CA SER A 10 -17.01 -2.14 39.74
C SER A 10 -15.57 -1.83 40.12
N ASP A 11 -14.68 -1.65 39.14
CA ASP A 11 -13.27 -1.33 39.36
C ASP A 11 -12.94 -0.05 38.58
N PHE A 12 -12.59 1.01 39.31
CA PHE A 12 -12.08 2.24 38.73
C PHE A 12 -10.96 2.79 39.63
N GLU A 13 -9.86 3.20 39.00
CA GLU A 13 -8.75 3.83 39.69
C GLU A 13 -8.70 5.30 39.30
N VAL A 14 -8.79 6.20 40.29
CA VAL A 14 -8.72 7.64 40.05
C VAL A 14 -7.25 8.06 40.11
N VAL A 15 -6.64 8.25 38.94
CA VAL A 15 -5.25 8.71 38.85
C VAL A 15 -5.18 10.18 39.25
N SER A 16 -4.46 10.46 40.34
CA SER A 16 -4.17 11.81 40.81
C SER A 16 -2.88 12.32 40.17
N PRO A 17 -2.73 13.65 39.94
CA PRO A 17 -1.67 14.22 39.11
C PRO A 17 -0.25 14.20 39.71
N ASP A 18 -0.02 13.64 40.90
CA ASP A 18 1.26 13.71 41.62
C ASP A 18 1.88 12.34 41.97
N THR A 19 1.52 11.26 41.26
CA THR A 19 2.20 9.95 41.44
C THR A 19 3.29 9.74 40.37
N PRO A 20 4.57 9.53 40.74
CA PRO A 20 5.65 9.32 39.77
C PRO A 20 5.54 7.95 39.08
N GLU A 21 5.70 7.96 37.74
CA GLU A 21 5.70 6.77 36.86
C GLU A 21 6.74 5.71 37.28
N PRO A 22 6.32 4.46 37.55
CA PRO A 22 7.22 3.31 37.50
C PRO A 22 7.54 2.99 36.04
N ALA A 23 8.83 2.78 35.76
CA ALA A 23 9.36 2.44 34.45
C ALA A 23 8.61 1.25 33.81
N ALA A 24 8.21 1.44 32.55
CA ALA A 24 7.55 0.41 31.74
C ALA A 24 8.51 -0.75 31.44
N GLU A 25 8.39 -1.85 32.18
CA GLU A 25 8.82 -3.17 31.72
C GLU A 25 7.88 -3.62 30.58
N GLN A 26 8.48 -3.98 29.45
CA GLN A 26 7.77 -4.51 28.28
C GLN A 26 7.01 -5.79 28.65
N PRO A 27 5.68 -5.87 28.44
CA PRO A 27 5.00 -7.14 28.49
C PRO A 27 5.35 -7.93 27.22
N GLN A 28 6.13 -8.99 27.40
CA GLN A 28 6.18 -10.13 26.49
C GLN A 28 4.76 -10.72 26.43
N THR A 29 4.00 -10.40 25.40
CA THR A 29 2.66 -10.97 25.21
C THR A 29 2.79 -12.38 24.66
N ALA A 30 2.63 -13.32 25.58
CA ALA A 30 2.41 -14.73 25.36
C ALA A 30 1.28 -14.97 24.35
N ASN A 31 1.51 -15.93 23.46
CA ASN A 31 0.46 -16.61 22.72
C ASN A 31 -0.56 -17.18 23.72
N LEU A 32 -1.75 -16.59 23.78
CA LEU A 32 -2.92 -17.18 24.43
C LEU A 32 -4.04 -17.31 23.40
N VAL A 33 -4.15 -18.52 22.87
CA VAL A 33 -5.34 -19.04 22.21
C VAL A 33 -6.44 -19.18 23.26
N ALA A 34 -7.55 -18.48 23.06
CA ALA A 34 -8.84 -18.82 23.66
C ALA A 34 -9.95 -18.35 22.70
N GLU A 35 -10.69 -19.33 22.17
CA GLU A 35 -11.83 -19.17 21.28
C GLU A 35 -13.02 -18.50 21.99
N ALA A 36 -13.62 -17.51 21.33
CA ALA A 36 -15.04 -17.18 21.42
C ALA A 36 -15.43 -16.31 20.20
N ASP A 37 -16.45 -16.76 19.47
CA ASP A 37 -17.14 -16.09 18.35
C ASP A 37 -16.38 -15.86 17.03
N GLY A 38 -16.34 -16.89 16.19
CA GLY A 38 -17.00 -16.90 14.86
C GLY A 38 -16.64 -15.87 13.76
N LEU A 39 -15.73 -14.93 14.01
CA LEU A 39 -15.16 -14.01 13.03
C LEU A 39 -13.65 -13.98 13.31
N PRO A 40 -12.76 -14.21 12.33
CA PRO A 40 -11.35 -14.04 12.59
C PRO A 40 -11.10 -12.58 12.95
N THR A 41 -10.90 -12.30 14.22
CA THR A 41 -10.56 -10.99 14.77
C THR A 41 -9.16 -10.52 14.35
N ASN A 42 -8.45 -11.35 13.56
CA ASN A 42 -7.10 -11.10 13.06
C ASN A 42 -7.06 -11.02 11.51
N VAL A 43 -8.02 -10.33 10.88
CA VAL A 43 -7.92 -9.99 9.46
C VAL A 43 -6.99 -8.78 9.33
N VAL A 44 -5.78 -9.01 8.84
CA VAL A 44 -4.80 -7.96 8.56
C VAL A 44 -5.25 -7.17 7.34
N GLN A 45 -5.36 -5.85 7.51
CA GLN A 45 -5.59 -4.92 6.42
C GLN A 45 -4.29 -4.19 6.06
N MET A 46 -4.23 -3.66 4.84
CA MET A 46 -3.09 -2.87 4.43
C MET A 46 -3.10 -1.51 5.14
N HIS A 47 -2.04 -1.23 5.90
CA HIS A 47 -1.83 0.03 6.60
C HIS A 47 -0.32 0.27 6.80
N GLU A 48 0.07 1.49 7.15
CA GLU A 48 1.48 1.93 7.24
C GLU A 48 2.38 1.07 8.16
N LYS A 49 1.79 0.41 9.16
CA LYS A 49 2.51 -0.50 10.08
C LYS A 49 2.70 -1.93 9.56
N VAL A 50 2.20 -2.27 8.36
CA VAL A 50 2.42 -3.61 7.80
C VAL A 50 3.89 -3.72 7.39
N GLU A 51 4.61 -4.64 8.03
CA GLU A 51 6.01 -4.89 7.71
C GLU A 51 6.16 -5.48 6.31
N ARG A 52 7.27 -5.12 5.66
CA ARG A 52 7.63 -5.67 4.34
C ARG A 52 8.03 -7.14 4.52
N PRO A 53 7.33 -8.10 3.90
CA PRO A 53 7.71 -9.51 3.94
C PRO A 53 9.03 -9.74 3.20
N GLU A 54 9.67 -10.87 3.48
CA GLU A 54 10.94 -11.25 2.84
C GLU A 54 10.80 -11.42 1.31
N MET A 55 9.67 -11.97 0.87
CA MET A 55 9.36 -12.19 -0.54
C MET A 55 8.06 -11.50 -0.95
N LEU A 56 8.06 -10.93 -2.16
CA LEU A 56 6.89 -10.34 -2.80
C LEU A 56 6.71 -10.96 -4.18
N VAL A 57 5.45 -11.08 -4.62
CA VAL A 57 5.13 -11.59 -5.96
C VAL A 57 5.06 -10.43 -6.93
N GLY A 58 5.96 -10.40 -7.91
CA GLY A 58 6.10 -9.30 -8.86
C GLY A 58 5.67 -9.64 -10.29
N SER A 59 5.04 -8.68 -10.96
CA SER A 59 4.77 -8.71 -12.40
C SER A 59 5.54 -7.59 -13.09
N THR A 60 6.32 -7.91 -14.12
CA THR A 60 7.09 -6.90 -14.88
C THR A 60 6.53 -6.72 -16.28
N TYR A 61 6.22 -5.48 -16.64
CA TYR A 61 5.65 -5.07 -17.91
C TYR A 61 6.65 -4.22 -18.69
N LYS A 62 6.85 -4.58 -19.97
CA LYS A 62 7.64 -3.79 -20.90
C LYS A 62 6.71 -2.88 -21.70
N ILE A 63 6.87 -1.58 -21.52
CA ILE A 63 6.09 -0.55 -22.20
C ILE A 63 7.00 0.15 -23.21
N LYS A 64 6.62 0.13 -24.48
CA LYS A 64 7.30 0.88 -25.55
C LYS A 64 6.31 1.88 -26.14
N THR A 65 6.70 3.15 -26.14
CA THR A 65 5.96 4.22 -26.81
C THR A 65 6.68 4.57 -28.13
N PRO A 66 5.98 5.11 -29.14
CA PRO A 66 6.60 5.59 -30.38
C PRO A 66 7.42 6.87 -30.18
N LEU A 67 7.14 7.62 -29.12
CA LEU A 67 7.78 8.91 -28.80
C LEU A 67 9.11 8.74 -28.05
N SER A 68 9.38 7.55 -27.50
CA SER A 68 10.60 7.27 -26.74
C SER A 68 11.45 6.22 -27.43
N ASP A 69 12.74 6.51 -27.57
CA ASP A 69 13.73 5.57 -28.10
C ASP A 69 13.95 4.37 -27.18
N HIS A 70 13.71 4.55 -25.88
CA HIS A 70 13.90 3.53 -24.86
C HIS A 70 12.57 3.03 -24.28
N ALA A 71 12.53 1.74 -23.97
CA ALA A 71 11.38 1.12 -23.32
C ALA A 71 11.42 1.36 -21.80
N LEU A 72 10.23 1.51 -21.22
CA LEU A 72 10.01 1.51 -19.78
C LEU A 72 9.75 0.08 -19.31
N TYR A 73 10.35 -0.29 -18.19
CA TYR A 73 10.08 -1.55 -17.50
C TYR A 73 9.41 -1.21 -16.17
N VAL A 74 8.16 -1.62 -16.03
CA VAL A 74 7.36 -1.37 -14.84
C VAL A 74 7.14 -2.68 -14.11
N THR A 75 7.70 -2.81 -12.91
CA THR A 75 7.50 -3.95 -12.03
C THR A 75 6.54 -3.56 -10.91
N ILE A 76 5.46 -4.31 -10.75
CA ILE A 76 4.51 -4.14 -9.65
C ILE A 76 4.65 -5.37 -8.75
N ASN A 77 5.05 -5.13 -7.50
CA ASN A 77 5.18 -6.15 -6.48
C ASN A 77 3.97 -6.09 -5.55
N ASP A 78 3.32 -7.23 -5.37
CA ASP A 78 2.15 -7.35 -4.53
C ASP A 78 2.47 -8.10 -3.23
N ILE A 79 1.78 -7.69 -2.16
CA ILE A 79 1.71 -8.40 -0.90
C ILE A 79 0.45 -9.27 -0.87
N VAL A 80 0.57 -10.47 -0.33
CA VAL A 80 -0.56 -11.35 -0.03
C VAL A 80 -0.89 -11.20 1.46
N LEU A 81 -2.06 -10.64 1.75
CA LEU A 81 -2.57 -10.48 3.11
C LEU A 81 -3.42 -11.68 3.48
N ASN A 82 -3.32 -12.13 4.73
CA ASN A 82 -4.09 -13.25 5.29
C ASN A 82 -3.99 -14.53 4.44
N PRO A 83 -2.78 -15.01 4.12
CA PRO A 83 -2.59 -16.19 3.29
C PRO A 83 -3.29 -17.41 3.90
N GLN A 84 -3.81 -18.29 3.05
CA GLN A 84 -4.47 -19.54 3.47
C GLN A 84 -5.74 -19.33 4.32
N THR A 85 -6.34 -18.14 4.26
CA THR A 85 -7.63 -17.84 4.90
C THR A 85 -8.68 -17.45 3.86
N PRO A 86 -9.99 -17.52 4.18
CA PRO A 86 -11.04 -17.00 3.30
C PRO A 86 -10.93 -15.49 2.99
N TYR A 87 -10.10 -14.77 3.74
CA TYR A 87 -9.87 -13.34 3.64
C TYR A 87 -8.55 -13.00 2.92
N GLU A 88 -7.97 -13.98 2.21
CA GLU A 88 -6.77 -13.78 1.41
C GLU A 88 -7.01 -12.67 0.38
N LYS A 89 -6.17 -11.63 0.43
CA LYS A 89 -6.27 -10.49 -0.48
C LYS A 89 -4.88 -10.11 -0.97
N ARG A 90 -4.76 -10.00 -2.28
CA ARG A 90 -3.56 -9.46 -2.94
C ARG A 90 -3.70 -7.96 -3.13
N ARG A 91 -2.69 -7.21 -2.72
CA ARG A 91 -2.66 -5.74 -2.86
C ARG A 91 -1.29 -5.30 -3.38
N PRO A 92 -1.23 -4.24 -4.21
CA PRO A 92 0.03 -3.68 -4.65
C PRO A 92 0.77 -3.10 -3.45
N PHE A 93 2.06 -3.44 -3.31
CA PHE A 93 2.89 -3.04 -2.17
C PHE A 93 4.00 -2.07 -2.58
N GLU A 94 4.67 -2.32 -3.71
CA GLU A 94 5.67 -1.41 -4.26
C GLU A 94 5.72 -1.52 -5.79
N ILE A 95 6.15 -0.43 -6.41
CA ILE A 95 6.34 -0.33 -7.86
C ILE A 95 7.80 0.02 -8.13
N PHE A 96 8.35 -0.49 -9.23
CA PHE A 96 9.65 -0.09 -9.76
C PHE A 96 9.50 0.28 -11.23
N ILE A 97 9.96 1.47 -11.59
CA ILE A 97 10.00 1.92 -12.97
C ILE A 97 11.47 2.07 -13.36
N ASN A 98 11.88 1.39 -14.42
CA ASN A 98 13.24 1.44 -14.95
C ASN A 98 13.24 1.82 -16.44
N SER A 99 14.26 2.56 -16.86
CA SER A 99 14.47 2.97 -18.25
C SER A 99 15.96 3.04 -18.56
N LYS A 100 16.30 2.85 -19.84
CA LYS A 100 17.64 3.22 -20.33
C LYS A 100 17.76 4.72 -20.64
N ASN A 101 16.65 5.44 -20.68
CA ASN A 101 16.64 6.88 -20.87
C ASN A 101 17.10 7.58 -19.58
N MET A 102 18.19 8.32 -19.67
CA MET A 102 18.76 9.06 -18.55
C MET A 102 18.11 10.43 -18.31
N ASP A 103 17.48 11.03 -19.33
CA ASP A 103 16.95 12.39 -19.28
C ASP A 103 15.80 12.53 -18.27
N HIS A 104 15.03 11.44 -18.09
CA HIS A 104 13.91 11.39 -17.14
C HIS A 104 14.21 10.58 -15.88
N PHE A 105 15.48 10.18 -15.66
CA PHE A 105 15.84 9.27 -14.58
C PHE A 105 15.44 9.80 -13.19
N GLN A 106 15.67 11.08 -12.91
CA GLN A 106 15.34 11.69 -11.61
C GLN A 106 13.83 11.64 -11.33
N TRP A 107 13.01 11.96 -12.34
CA TRP A 107 11.55 11.92 -12.25
C TRP A 107 11.03 10.48 -12.08
N ILE A 108 11.60 9.53 -12.82
CA ILE A 108 11.25 8.11 -12.70
C ILE A 108 11.54 7.58 -11.29
N VAL A 109 12.69 7.94 -10.71
CA VAL A 109 13.04 7.55 -9.33
C VAL A 109 12.10 8.20 -8.32
N ALA A 110 11.77 9.48 -8.49
CA ALA A 110 10.83 10.18 -7.63
C ALA A 110 9.44 9.54 -7.66
N LEU A 111 8.89 9.27 -8.85
CA LEU A 111 7.59 8.61 -9.03
C LEU A 111 7.58 7.22 -8.41
N THR A 112 8.63 6.42 -8.66
CA THR A 112 8.81 5.08 -8.08
C THR A 112 8.72 5.12 -6.55
N ARG A 113 9.38 6.09 -5.90
CA ARG A 113 9.38 6.23 -4.43
C ARG A 113 8.04 6.71 -3.90
N ILE A 114 7.43 7.72 -4.53
CA ILE A 114 6.17 8.30 -4.07
C ILE A 114 5.04 7.28 -4.21
N ILE A 115 4.89 6.64 -5.37
CA ILE A 115 3.81 5.66 -5.61
C ILE A 115 3.97 4.47 -4.67
N SER A 116 5.20 3.96 -4.47
CA SER A 116 5.45 2.88 -3.51
C SER A 116 5.11 3.29 -2.07
N ALA A 117 5.41 4.52 -1.67
CA ALA A 117 5.04 5.02 -0.35
C ALA A 117 3.51 5.08 -0.17
N VAL A 118 2.77 5.50 -1.21
CA VAL A 118 1.30 5.51 -1.19
C VAL A 118 0.75 4.08 -1.12
N PHE A 119 1.29 3.13 -1.90
CA PHE A 119 0.88 1.73 -1.84
C PHE A 119 1.01 1.17 -0.41
N ARG A 120 2.12 1.44 0.28
CA ARG A 120 2.35 0.98 1.66
C ARG A 120 1.36 1.55 2.68
N LYS A 121 0.83 2.76 2.45
CA LYS A 121 -0.23 3.32 3.32
C LYS A 121 -1.53 2.52 3.22
N GLY A 122 -1.73 1.77 2.13
CA GLY A 122 -2.93 1.00 1.90
C GLY A 122 -4.13 1.86 1.49
N GLY A 123 -5.33 1.31 1.61
CA GLY A 123 -6.57 1.96 1.18
C GLY A 123 -6.86 1.78 -0.31
N ASP A 124 -7.64 2.71 -0.88
CA ASP A 124 -7.92 2.74 -2.31
C ASP A 124 -6.78 3.46 -3.03
N VAL A 125 -5.98 2.70 -3.79
CA VAL A 125 -4.87 3.23 -4.59
C VAL A 125 -5.28 3.50 -6.04
N THR A 126 -6.52 3.19 -6.43
CA THR A 126 -6.98 3.40 -7.81
C THR A 126 -7.04 4.88 -8.18
N PHE A 127 -7.24 5.77 -7.19
CA PHE A 127 -7.19 7.21 -7.40
C PHE A 127 -5.86 7.66 -8.01
N LEU A 128 -4.73 7.01 -7.69
CA LEU A 128 -3.44 7.37 -8.29
C LEU A 128 -3.48 7.21 -9.82
N VAL A 129 -4.17 6.20 -10.32
CA VAL A 129 -4.32 5.98 -11.77
C VAL A 129 -5.19 7.07 -12.38
N GLU A 130 -6.23 7.51 -11.66
CA GLU A 130 -7.10 8.61 -12.10
C GLU A 130 -6.34 9.94 -12.15
N GLU A 131 -5.57 10.24 -11.11
CA GLU A 131 -4.73 11.44 -11.01
C GLU A 131 -3.62 11.45 -12.08
N LEU A 132 -2.89 10.35 -12.24
CA LEU A 132 -1.84 10.25 -13.27
C LEU A 132 -2.41 10.40 -14.68
N ARG A 133 -3.60 9.83 -14.94
CA ARG A 133 -4.31 10.00 -16.22
C ARG A 133 -4.71 11.44 -16.52
N SER A 134 -4.86 12.28 -15.49
CA SER A 134 -5.16 13.71 -15.66
C SER A 134 -3.94 14.54 -16.05
N VAL A 135 -2.73 13.98 -15.92
CA VAL A 135 -1.48 14.67 -16.28
C VAL A 135 -1.30 14.63 -17.80
N PHE A 136 -1.22 15.82 -18.40
CA PHE A 136 -1.00 15.99 -19.82
C PHE A 136 0.48 16.17 -20.15
N ASP A 137 0.97 15.40 -21.11
CA ASP A 137 2.21 15.59 -21.82
C ASP A 137 2.04 16.76 -22.79
N PRO A 138 2.87 17.82 -22.68
CA PRO A 138 2.86 18.94 -23.62
C PRO A 138 3.07 18.53 -25.08
N GLN A 139 3.72 17.40 -25.34
CA GLN A 139 3.91 16.85 -26.68
C GLN A 139 2.67 16.12 -27.23
N GLY A 140 1.62 15.98 -26.41
CA GLY A 140 0.34 15.40 -26.79
C GLY A 140 0.31 13.87 -26.71
N GLY A 141 -0.63 13.28 -27.42
CA GLY A 141 -0.77 11.82 -27.52
C GLY A 141 0.00 11.22 -28.69
N TYR A 142 -0.01 9.90 -28.78
CA TYR A 142 0.61 9.18 -29.90
C TYR A 142 -0.29 8.06 -30.42
N PHE A 143 -0.07 7.69 -31.67
CA PHE A 143 -0.74 6.55 -32.27
C PHE A 143 -0.01 5.25 -31.93
N LYS A 144 -0.72 4.30 -31.31
CA LYS A 144 -0.20 2.94 -31.14
C LYS A 144 -0.22 2.20 -32.48
N ARG A 145 0.66 1.21 -32.60
CA ARG A 145 0.68 0.27 -33.73
C ARG A 145 -0.71 -0.39 -33.83
N GLY A 146 -1.40 -0.18 -34.95
CA GLY A 146 -2.81 -0.53 -35.14
C GLY A 146 -3.78 0.66 -35.22
N GLY A 147 -3.29 1.90 -35.27
CA GLY A 147 -4.11 3.09 -35.58
C GLY A 147 -4.91 3.66 -34.41
N LYS A 148 -4.78 3.09 -33.21
CA LYS A 148 -5.47 3.60 -32.02
C LYS A 148 -4.72 4.79 -31.44
N TYR A 149 -5.34 5.98 -31.49
CA TYR A 149 -4.84 7.16 -30.79
C TYR A 149 -4.84 6.89 -29.28
N THR A 150 -3.69 7.09 -28.66
CA THR A 150 -3.53 7.04 -27.21
C THR A 150 -3.25 8.48 -26.76
N PRO A 151 -4.15 9.12 -26.00
CA PRO A 151 -3.84 10.42 -25.42
C PRO A 151 -2.60 10.30 -24.52
N SER A 152 -1.93 11.43 -24.28
CA SER A 152 -0.73 11.55 -23.42
C SER A 152 -0.66 10.47 -22.34
N LEU A 153 0.45 9.74 -22.31
CA LEU A 153 0.67 8.70 -21.32
C LEU A 153 1.56 9.26 -20.22
N VAL A 154 0.92 9.71 -19.14
CA VAL A 154 1.48 9.56 -17.79
C VAL A 154 0.62 8.55 -17.06
#